data_AF-A0A6P0WLT6-F1
#
_entry.id   AF-A0A6P0WLT6-F1
#
_cell.length_a   1.000
_cell.length_b   1.000
_cell.length_c   1.000
_cell.angle_alpha   90.00
_cell.angle_beta   90.00
_cell.angle_gamma   90.00
#
_symmetry.space_group_name_H-M   'P 1'
#
loop_
_entity.id
_entity.type
_entity.pdbx_description
1 polymer ?
#
loop_
_entity_poly.entity_id
_entity_poly.type
_entity_poly.pdbx_seq_one_letter_code
_entity_poly.pdbx_strand_id
1 'polypeptide(L)'
;MSIVVIGDQGVGKTTLMLELARPSNGNVQVSYPSFAQLKNDFMINNQIVPTDNVYNTALKVKVNLPSYFKEFDVNWVDTAGEAWKPYSQWQIDHPSEWADTLESLRTSQGLMLIMAPHRSLLREDLLEKSPEQIAINDSRFRTKKQWQERFKEWIAFFELNCSKVNQILICLNMADLFCDIDTTATNLKQDYLYSNFKWYNYKEKILLNFFSDVIDIIDKYDYNRHLPIQLFVTTYRNRTLLEIPWIYLGGYL
;
A
#
# COMPACT_ATOMS: atom_id res chain seq x y z
N MET A 1 5.18 8.55 -16.39
CA MET A 1 4.27 7.45 -15.99
C MET A 1 4.08 7.61 -14.51
N SER A 2 2.86 7.91 -14.05
CA SER A 2 2.61 8.26 -12.65
C SER A 2 1.89 7.14 -11.91
N ILE A 3 2.34 6.89 -10.69
CA ILE A 3 1.70 6.00 -9.72
C ILE A 3 1.27 6.84 -8.55
N VAL A 4 0.05 6.64 -8.03
CA VAL A 4 -0.40 7.31 -6.81
C VAL A 4 -0.47 6.29 -5.68
N VAL A 5 0.10 6.62 -4.52
CA VAL A 5 -0.01 5.81 -3.31
C VAL A 5 -0.93 6.52 -2.33
N ILE A 6 -1.96 5.83 -1.87
CA ILE A 6 -2.96 6.36 -0.93
C ILE A 6 -3.25 5.37 0.20
N GLY A 7 -3.97 5.82 1.23
CA GLY A 7 -4.47 4.94 2.28
C GLY A 7 -4.89 5.71 3.52
N ASP A 8 -5.55 5.00 4.44
CA ASP A 8 -6.10 5.59 5.66
C ASP A 8 -5.00 6.12 6.62
N GLN A 9 -5.41 6.82 7.68
CA GLN A 9 -4.51 7.15 8.78
C GLN A 9 -3.98 5.89 9.44
N GLY A 10 -2.73 5.96 9.93
CA GLY A 10 -2.18 4.91 10.78
C GLY A 10 -1.88 3.59 10.08
N VAL A 11 -2.07 3.49 8.76
CA VAL A 11 -1.73 2.27 7.99
C VAL A 11 -0.23 2.15 7.70
N GLY A 12 0.62 3.05 8.21
CA GLY A 12 2.08 2.98 8.08
C GLY A 12 2.65 3.48 6.75
N LYS A 13 1.95 4.37 6.04
CA LYS A 13 2.40 4.90 4.73
C LYS A 13 3.77 5.58 4.82
N THR A 14 3.96 6.50 5.76
CA THR A 14 5.23 7.21 5.96
C THR A 14 6.37 6.26 6.27
N THR A 15 6.12 5.24 7.12
CA THR A 15 7.10 4.18 7.42
C THR A 15 7.48 3.42 6.17
N LEU A 16 6.51 2.98 5.36
CA LEU A 16 6.78 2.26 4.10
C LEU A 16 7.58 3.13 3.13
N MET A 17 7.25 4.41 2.98
CA MET A 17 7.97 5.35 2.11
C MET A 17 9.43 5.50 2.55
N LEU A 18 9.67 5.78 3.83
CA LEU A 18 11.02 5.94 4.38
C LEU A 18 11.85 4.67 4.22
N GLU A 19 11.24 3.51 4.47
CA GLU A 19 11.90 2.22 4.37
C GLU A 19 12.16 1.84 2.91
N LEU A 20 11.27 2.19 1.98
CA LEU A 20 11.49 2.02 0.55
C LEU A 20 12.68 2.87 0.08
N ALA A 21 12.76 4.12 0.54
CA ALA A 21 13.82 5.06 0.20
C ALA A 21 15.16 4.79 0.88
N ARG A 22 15.17 4.02 1.97
CA ARG A 22 16.41 3.62 2.64
C ARG A 22 17.34 2.92 1.64
N PRO A 23 18.61 3.37 1.52
CA PRO A 23 19.58 2.74 0.61
C PRO A 23 19.69 1.25 0.88
N SER A 24 19.50 0.44 -0.16
CA SER A 24 19.57 -1.01 -0.08
C SER A 24 20.00 -1.61 -1.41
N ASN A 25 20.48 -2.85 -1.38
CA ASN A 25 20.79 -3.63 -2.58
C ASN A 25 19.53 -4.36 -3.12
N GLY A 26 18.33 -3.89 -2.77
CA GLY A 26 17.09 -4.45 -3.27
C GLY A 26 16.80 -4.08 -4.74
N ASN A 27 15.71 -4.62 -5.26
CA ASN A 27 15.30 -4.37 -6.65
C ASN A 27 14.66 -3.00 -6.83
N VAL A 28 14.25 -2.32 -5.75
CA VAL A 28 13.58 -1.03 -5.81
C VAL A 28 14.43 0.03 -5.15
N GLN A 29 14.61 1.17 -5.83
CA GLN A 29 15.42 2.28 -5.38
C GLN A 29 14.65 3.59 -5.56
N VAL A 30 14.69 4.45 -4.54
CA VAL A 30 14.15 5.82 -4.64
C VAL A 30 15.32 6.74 -5.01
N SER A 31 15.27 7.33 -6.20
CA SER A 31 16.32 8.23 -6.71
C SER A 31 16.09 9.68 -6.31
N TYR A 32 14.85 10.05 -5.98
CA TYR A 32 14.50 11.37 -5.47
C TYR A 32 13.19 11.32 -4.69
N PRO A 33 13.03 12.13 -3.64
CA PRO A 33 14.08 12.78 -2.85
C PRO A 33 14.97 11.74 -2.14
N SER A 34 16.14 12.17 -1.66
CA SER A 34 17.03 11.27 -0.93
C SER A 34 16.41 10.83 0.41
N PHE A 35 16.83 9.66 0.91
CA PHE A 35 16.41 9.19 2.24
C PHE A 35 16.66 10.22 3.35
N ALA A 36 17.78 10.95 3.28
CA ALA A 36 18.11 11.98 4.26
C ALA A 36 17.12 13.15 4.24
N GLN A 37 16.67 13.57 3.05
CA GLN A 37 15.65 14.62 2.91
C GLN A 37 14.32 14.13 3.49
N LEU A 38 13.84 12.95 3.06
CA LEU A 38 12.60 12.38 3.60
C LEU A 38 12.66 12.21 5.11
N LYS A 39 13.80 11.78 5.65
CA LYS A 39 13.98 11.66 7.10
C LYS A 39 13.81 13.00 7.81
N ASN A 40 14.38 14.07 7.27
CA ASN A 40 14.26 15.41 7.86
C ASN A 40 12.82 15.94 7.76
N ASP A 41 12.12 15.63 6.68
CA ASP A 41 10.76 16.11 6.45
C ASP A 41 9.73 15.39 7.34
N PHE A 42 9.95 14.10 7.64
CA PHE A 42 8.97 13.24 8.31
C PHE A 42 9.36 12.73 9.70
N MET A 43 10.58 12.98 10.18
CA MET A 43 11.04 12.52 11.50
C MET A 43 11.58 13.65 12.37
N ILE A 44 11.13 13.69 13.62
CA ILE A 44 11.70 14.52 14.69
C ILE A 44 12.17 13.58 15.81
N ASN A 45 13.42 13.72 16.28
CA ASN A 45 14.00 12.87 17.32
C ASN A 45 13.91 11.35 17.02
N ASN A 46 14.10 10.96 15.74
CA ASN A 46 13.91 9.59 15.25
C ASN A 46 12.50 9.01 15.48
N GLN A 47 11.48 9.85 15.66
CA GLN A 47 10.07 9.46 15.66
C GLN A 47 9.36 10.07 14.45
N ILE A 48 8.47 9.30 13.83
CA ILE A 48 7.65 9.79 12.72
C ILE A 48 6.66 10.82 13.27
N VAL A 49 6.61 11.99 12.65
CA VAL A 49 5.68 13.05 13.03
C VAL A 49 4.26 12.65 12.63
N PRO A 50 3.25 12.79 13.51
CA PRO A 50 1.87 12.57 13.14
C PRO A 50 1.44 13.44 11.95
N THR A 51 0.72 12.83 11.02
CA THR A 51 0.23 13.48 9.81
C THR A 51 -1.09 14.19 10.11
N ASP A 52 -1.04 15.48 10.45
CA ASP A 52 -2.23 16.31 10.70
C ASP A 52 -2.83 16.90 9.41
N ASN A 53 -2.05 16.95 8.32
CA ASN A 53 -2.43 17.48 7.01
C ASN A 53 -2.27 16.44 5.89
N VAL A 54 -2.73 16.75 4.68
CA VAL A 54 -2.39 15.94 3.49
C VAL A 54 -1.05 16.41 2.92
N TYR A 55 -0.08 15.50 2.84
CA TYR A 55 1.21 15.71 2.21
C TYR A 55 1.29 14.89 0.92
N ASN A 56 1.37 15.59 -0.21
CA ASN A 56 1.71 14.99 -1.49
C ASN A 56 3.24 15.02 -1.64
N THR A 57 3.87 13.84 -1.56
CA THR A 57 5.32 13.71 -1.73
C THR A 57 5.63 13.05 -3.07
N ALA A 58 6.25 13.80 -3.97
CA ALA A 58 6.70 13.28 -5.25
C ALA A 58 7.99 12.45 -5.07
N LEU A 59 7.96 11.18 -5.44
CA LEU A 59 9.13 10.29 -5.48
C LEU A 59 9.45 9.90 -6.92
N LYS A 60 10.73 9.65 -7.21
CA LYS A 60 11.17 8.94 -8.41
C LYS A 60 11.65 7.56 -8.00
N VAL A 61 10.97 6.53 -8.50
CA VAL A 61 11.23 5.14 -8.15
C VAL A 61 11.77 4.42 -9.36
N LYS A 62 12.90 3.74 -9.16
CA LYS A 62 13.54 2.83 -10.11
C LYS A 62 13.35 1.40 -9.64
N VAL A 63 12.83 0.56 -10.53
CA VAL A 63 12.65 -0.87 -10.31
C VAL A 63 13.56 -1.63 -11.27
N ASN A 64 14.51 -2.38 -10.71
CA ASN A 64 15.38 -3.28 -11.45
C ASN A 64 14.66 -4.62 -11.62
N LEU A 65 14.43 -5.00 -12.87
CA LEU A 65 13.85 -6.28 -13.27
C LEU A 65 14.94 -7.16 -13.91
N PRO A 66 14.71 -8.48 -14.08
CA PRO A 66 15.77 -9.39 -14.54
C PRO A 66 16.44 -8.99 -15.87
N SER A 67 15.73 -8.30 -16.76
CA SER A 67 16.25 -7.96 -18.10
C SER A 67 16.31 -6.46 -18.41
N TYR A 68 15.75 -5.60 -17.57
CA TYR A 68 15.71 -4.16 -17.77
C TYR A 68 15.41 -3.44 -16.45
N PHE A 69 15.44 -2.11 -16.45
CA PHE A 69 14.91 -1.32 -15.34
C PHE A 69 13.76 -0.44 -15.82
N LYS A 70 12.83 -0.14 -14.91
CA LYS A 70 11.72 0.77 -15.13
C LYS A 70 11.81 1.92 -14.14
N GLU A 71 11.55 3.13 -14.60
CA GLU A 71 11.42 4.31 -13.76
C GLU A 71 10.02 4.90 -13.91
N PHE A 72 9.43 5.33 -12.79
CA PHE A 72 8.16 6.03 -12.76
C PHE A 72 8.14 7.07 -11.64
N ASP A 73 7.34 8.11 -11.88
CA ASP A 73 7.05 9.13 -10.88
C ASP A 73 5.97 8.58 -9.95
N VAL A 74 6.13 8.78 -8.65
CA VAL A 74 5.18 8.36 -7.64
C VAL A 74 4.69 9.59 -6.90
N ASN A 75 3.38 9.81 -6.88
CA ASN A 75 2.77 10.76 -5.97
C ASN A 75 2.33 10.01 -4.71
N TRP A 76 3.09 10.17 -3.64
CA TRP A 76 2.79 9.55 -2.35
C TRP A 76 1.89 10.48 -1.54
N VAL A 77 0.62 10.11 -1.41
CA VAL A 77 -0.37 10.92 -0.70
C VAL A 77 -0.46 10.41 0.73
N ASP A 78 0.22 11.09 1.65
CA ASP A 78 0.02 10.86 3.07
C ASP A 78 -1.07 11.78 3.61
N THR A 79 -2.00 11.24 4.38
CA THR A 79 -3.21 11.97 4.80
C THR A 79 -3.55 11.66 6.25
N ALA A 80 -4.06 12.67 6.96
CA ALA A 80 -4.98 12.43 8.06
C ALA A 80 -6.18 11.62 7.49
N GLY A 81 -6.52 10.48 8.06
CA GLY A 81 -7.42 9.49 7.42
C GLY A 81 -8.85 9.99 7.20
N GLU A 82 -9.21 11.13 7.79
CA GLU A 82 -10.47 11.81 7.55
C GLU A 82 -10.56 12.43 6.16
N ALA A 83 -9.43 12.76 5.52
CA ALA A 83 -9.40 13.37 4.18
C ALA A 83 -10.11 12.53 3.11
N TRP A 84 -10.21 11.20 3.29
CA TRP A 84 -10.88 10.30 2.35
C TRP A 84 -12.36 10.06 2.65
N LYS A 85 -12.88 10.58 3.78
CA LYS A 85 -14.32 10.53 4.05
C LYS A 85 -15.01 11.60 3.19
N PRO A 86 -16.09 11.25 2.46
CA PRO A 86 -16.84 12.25 1.71
C PRO A 86 -17.27 13.41 2.61
N TYR A 87 -17.05 14.64 2.14
CA TYR A 87 -17.41 15.87 2.86
C TYR A 87 -16.71 16.01 4.22
N SER A 88 -15.50 15.48 4.37
CA SER A 88 -14.71 15.72 5.56
C SER A 88 -14.33 17.19 5.70
N GLN A 89 -14.10 17.62 6.94
CA GLN A 89 -13.68 18.99 7.23
C GLN A 89 -12.41 19.36 6.45
N TRP A 90 -11.48 18.41 6.30
CA TRP A 90 -10.27 18.64 5.51
C TRP A 90 -10.58 18.96 4.04
N GLN A 91 -11.49 18.23 3.39
CA GLN A 91 -11.88 18.50 1.99
C GLN A 91 -12.57 19.86 1.85
N ILE A 92 -13.33 20.28 2.86
CA ILE A 92 -14.02 21.57 2.89
C ILE A 92 -13.00 22.72 3.03
N ASP A 93 -12.00 22.53 3.90
CA ASP A 93 -10.99 23.54 4.18
C ASP A 93 -9.91 23.63 3.09
N HIS A 94 -9.66 22.54 2.35
CA HIS A 94 -8.62 22.43 1.31
C HIS A 94 -9.17 21.93 -0.05
N PRO A 95 -10.14 22.64 -0.65
CA PRO A 95 -10.83 22.16 -1.84
C PRO A 95 -9.93 22.10 -3.08
N SER A 96 -8.93 22.98 -3.19
CA SER A 96 -7.98 23.02 -4.30
C SER A 96 -7.02 21.84 -4.25
N GLU A 97 -6.41 21.59 -3.08
CA GLU A 97 -5.51 20.46 -2.86
C GLU A 97 -6.22 19.14 -3.07
N TRP A 98 -7.48 19.04 -2.63
CA TRP A 98 -8.30 17.87 -2.90
C TRP A 98 -8.56 17.66 -4.39
N ALA A 99 -8.88 18.73 -5.13
CA ALA A 99 -9.07 18.67 -6.57
C ALA A 99 -7.79 18.21 -7.30
N ASP A 100 -6.63 18.72 -6.90
CA ASP A 100 -5.33 18.32 -7.44
C ASP A 100 -5.02 16.84 -7.15
N THR A 101 -5.28 16.37 -5.94
CA THR A 101 -5.15 14.94 -5.58
C THR A 101 -6.08 14.06 -6.43
N LEU A 102 -7.33 14.47 -6.64
CA LEU A 102 -8.27 13.75 -7.50
C LEU A 102 -7.83 13.72 -8.96
N GLU A 103 -7.30 14.82 -9.49
CA GLU A 103 -6.80 14.88 -10.86
C GLU A 103 -5.55 14.00 -11.03
N SER A 104 -4.64 14.01 -10.05
CA SER A 104 -3.49 13.11 -10.02
C SER A 104 -3.92 11.64 -10.05
N LEU A 105 -4.95 11.27 -9.28
CA LEU A 105 -5.52 9.91 -9.28
C LEU A 105 -6.14 9.55 -10.63
N ARG A 106 -6.97 10.42 -11.21
CA ARG A 106 -7.70 10.18 -12.47
C ARG A 106 -6.77 10.01 -13.67
N THR A 107 -5.63 10.68 -13.66
CA THR A 107 -4.63 10.66 -14.74
C THR A 107 -3.50 9.66 -14.50
N SER A 108 -3.47 9.01 -13.34
CA SER A 108 -2.46 8.00 -13.00
C SER A 108 -2.59 6.72 -13.82
N GLN A 109 -1.45 6.06 -14.07
CA GLN A 109 -1.43 4.75 -14.72
C GLN A 109 -1.59 3.61 -13.71
N GLY A 110 -1.12 3.85 -12.48
CA GLY A 110 -1.21 2.93 -11.37
C GLY A 110 -1.67 3.59 -10.09
N LEU A 111 -2.42 2.85 -9.29
CA LEU A 111 -2.86 3.24 -7.95
C LEU A 111 -2.48 2.13 -6.97
N MET A 112 -1.89 2.51 -5.85
CA MET A 112 -1.60 1.60 -4.74
C MET A 112 -2.33 2.09 -3.48
N LEU A 113 -3.29 1.30 -3.03
CA LEU A 113 -3.98 1.51 -1.76
C LEU A 113 -3.25 0.72 -0.66
N ILE A 114 -2.82 1.42 0.40
CA ILE A 114 -2.29 0.80 1.62
C ILE A 114 -3.40 0.67 2.65
N MET A 115 -3.60 -0.53 3.17
CA MET A 115 -4.58 -0.83 4.23
C MET A 115 -3.92 -1.53 5.41
N ALA A 116 -4.41 -1.28 6.62
CA ALA A 116 -4.08 -2.10 7.79
C ALA A 116 -4.97 -3.36 7.84
N PRO A 117 -4.53 -4.45 8.51
CA PRO A 117 -5.37 -5.62 8.74
C PRO A 117 -6.56 -5.27 9.64
N HIS A 118 -7.62 -6.05 9.56
CA HIS A 118 -8.64 -6.04 10.61
C HIS A 118 -8.17 -6.88 11.80
N ARG A 119 -8.73 -6.56 12.97
CA ARG A 119 -8.34 -7.14 14.26
C ARG A 119 -8.29 -8.67 14.27
N SER A 120 -9.23 -9.34 13.63
CA SER A 120 -9.29 -10.81 13.65
C SER A 120 -8.26 -11.50 12.75
N LEU A 121 -7.48 -10.77 11.94
CA LEU A 121 -6.33 -11.34 11.25
C LEU A 121 -5.08 -11.37 12.14
N LEU A 122 -5.02 -10.51 13.15
CA LEU A 122 -3.85 -10.41 14.02
C LEU A 122 -3.61 -11.74 14.74
N ARG A 123 -2.33 -12.10 14.88
CA ARG A 123 -1.90 -13.33 15.54
C ARG A 123 -1.18 -13.03 16.84
N GLU A 124 -1.68 -13.56 17.95
CA GLU A 124 -1.12 -13.32 19.29
C GLU A 124 0.38 -13.63 19.36
N ASP A 125 0.80 -14.76 18.78
CA ASP A 125 2.21 -15.20 18.78
C ASP A 125 3.16 -14.25 18.02
N LEU A 126 2.62 -13.42 17.12
CA LEU A 126 3.36 -12.39 16.39
C LEU A 126 3.29 -11.03 17.10
N LEU A 127 2.15 -10.71 17.72
CA LEU A 127 1.98 -9.49 18.50
C LEU A 127 2.94 -9.44 19.70
N GLU A 128 3.13 -10.56 20.40
CA GLU A 128 4.09 -10.69 21.52
C GLU A 128 5.53 -10.40 21.10
N LYS A 129 5.88 -10.68 19.84
CA LYS A 129 7.20 -10.43 19.26
C LYS A 129 7.34 -9.02 18.70
N SER A 130 6.24 -8.26 18.64
CA SER A 130 6.28 -6.91 18.07
C SER A 130 6.90 -5.92 19.07
N PRO A 131 7.96 -5.18 18.69
CA PRO A 131 8.57 -4.15 19.54
C PRO A 131 7.60 -3.04 19.97
N GLU A 132 6.50 -2.83 19.24
CA GLU A 132 5.47 -1.85 19.59
C GLU A 132 4.52 -2.33 20.70
N GLN A 133 4.64 -3.57 21.18
CA GLN A 133 3.79 -4.17 22.22
C GLN A 133 2.29 -3.99 21.93
N ILE A 134 1.91 -4.30 20.70
CA ILE A 134 0.54 -4.11 20.20
C ILE A 134 -0.38 -5.12 20.87
N ALA A 135 -1.42 -4.65 21.54
CA ALA A 135 -2.47 -5.52 22.08
C ALA A 135 -3.42 -5.98 20.96
N ILE A 136 -3.99 -7.18 21.07
CA ILE A 136 -4.97 -7.67 20.07
C ILE A 136 -6.19 -6.75 19.94
N ASN A 137 -6.55 -6.03 21.01
CA ASN A 137 -7.68 -5.08 21.04
C ASN A 137 -7.28 -3.63 20.76
N ASP A 138 -6.09 -3.40 20.25
CA ASP A 138 -5.60 -2.06 19.91
C ASP A 138 -6.59 -1.35 18.97
N SER A 139 -6.91 -0.11 19.32
CA SER A 139 -7.91 0.72 18.64
C SER A 139 -7.48 1.14 17.24
N ARG A 140 -6.20 1.04 16.89
CA ARG A 140 -5.66 1.27 15.54
C ARG A 140 -6.22 0.27 14.53
N PHE A 141 -6.59 -0.94 14.95
CA PHE A 141 -7.13 -1.97 14.08
C PHE A 141 -8.65 -2.03 14.16
N ARG A 142 -9.28 -1.86 13.00
CA ARG A 142 -10.73 -1.95 12.83
C ARG A 142 -11.23 -3.36 13.15
N THR A 143 -12.45 -3.45 13.67
CA THR A 143 -13.18 -4.72 13.67
C THR A 143 -13.38 -5.20 12.23
N LYS A 144 -13.58 -6.51 12.04
CA LYS A 144 -13.85 -7.11 10.73
C LYS A 144 -14.97 -6.39 9.97
N LYS A 145 -16.10 -6.12 10.63
CA LYS A 145 -17.23 -5.39 10.03
C LYS A 145 -16.87 -3.97 9.61
N GLN A 146 -16.21 -3.20 10.49
CA GLN A 146 -15.76 -1.84 10.15
C GLN A 146 -14.77 -1.82 9.00
N TRP A 147 -13.90 -2.83 8.92
CA TRP A 147 -12.94 -2.98 7.85
C TRP A 147 -13.62 -3.32 6.52
N GLN A 148 -14.60 -4.23 6.52
CA GLN A 148 -15.42 -4.54 5.34
C GLN A 148 -16.17 -3.30 4.82
N GLU A 149 -16.80 -2.51 5.69
CA GLU A 149 -17.46 -1.27 5.27
C GLU A 149 -16.47 -0.26 4.70
N ARG A 150 -15.31 -0.09 5.35
CA ARG A 150 -14.26 0.78 4.81
C ARG A 150 -13.72 0.29 3.46
N PHE A 151 -13.62 -1.02 3.26
CA PHE A 151 -13.23 -1.60 1.97
C PHE A 151 -14.26 -1.25 0.89
N LYS A 152 -15.56 -1.36 1.18
CA LYS A 152 -16.62 -0.92 0.24
C LYS A 152 -16.51 0.56 -0.11
N GLU A 153 -16.22 1.42 0.87
CA GLU A 153 -16.00 2.86 0.63
C GLU A 153 -14.84 3.10 -0.33
N TRP A 154 -13.73 2.36 -0.20
CA TRP A 154 -12.60 2.44 -1.13
C TRP A 154 -12.97 1.98 -2.54
N ILE A 155 -13.71 0.88 -2.67
CA ILE A 155 -14.16 0.38 -3.97
C ILE A 155 -15.10 1.39 -4.64
N ALA A 156 -16.08 1.94 -3.89
CA ALA A 156 -16.95 3.00 -4.40
C ALA A 156 -16.15 4.25 -4.83
N PHE A 157 -15.12 4.61 -4.07
CA PHE A 157 -14.22 5.70 -4.44
C PHE A 157 -13.49 5.41 -5.76
N PHE A 158 -13.01 4.18 -5.98
CA PHE A 158 -12.35 3.78 -7.23
C PHE A 158 -13.30 3.77 -8.42
N GLU A 159 -14.53 3.29 -8.25
CA GLU A 159 -15.56 3.33 -9.29
C GLU A 159 -15.82 4.77 -9.76
N LEU A 160 -15.87 5.72 -8.82
CA LEU A 160 -16.14 7.12 -9.11
C LEU A 160 -14.94 7.87 -9.70
N ASN A 161 -13.73 7.61 -9.21
CA ASN A 161 -12.57 8.46 -9.49
C ASN A 161 -11.44 7.78 -10.27
N CYS A 162 -11.45 6.46 -10.42
CA CYS A 162 -10.31 5.69 -10.94
C CYS A 162 -10.69 4.79 -12.13
N SER A 163 -11.75 5.14 -12.87
CA SER A 163 -12.24 4.35 -14.01
C SER A 163 -11.22 4.18 -15.14
N LYS A 164 -10.27 5.10 -15.28
CA LYS A 164 -9.18 5.07 -16.28
C LYS A 164 -7.88 4.46 -15.76
N VAL A 165 -7.78 4.19 -14.46
CA VAL A 165 -6.56 3.64 -13.86
C VAL A 165 -6.49 2.15 -14.18
N ASN A 166 -5.46 1.76 -14.94
CA ASN A 166 -5.28 0.38 -15.41
C ASN A 166 -4.85 -0.55 -14.28
N GLN A 167 -3.80 -0.18 -13.54
CA GLN A 167 -3.22 -1.01 -12.49
C GLN A 167 -3.68 -0.52 -11.11
N ILE A 168 -4.60 -1.25 -10.47
CA ILE A 168 -5.00 -0.98 -9.08
C ILE A 168 -4.45 -2.09 -8.18
N LEU A 169 -3.67 -1.70 -7.19
CA LEU A 169 -3.09 -2.58 -6.18
C LEU A 169 -3.69 -2.26 -4.82
N ILE A 170 -4.06 -3.29 -4.07
CA ILE A 170 -4.40 -3.17 -2.65
C ILE A 170 -3.36 -3.94 -1.85
N CYS A 171 -2.63 -3.22 -1.00
CA CYS A 171 -1.55 -3.72 -0.18
C CYS A 171 -1.98 -3.75 1.30
N LEU A 172 -2.09 -4.94 1.88
CA LEU A 172 -2.31 -5.12 3.31
C LEU A 172 -0.97 -4.99 4.04
N ASN A 173 -0.74 -3.85 4.68
CA ASN A 173 0.48 -3.55 5.42
C ASN A 173 0.48 -4.22 6.80
N MET A 174 1.63 -4.18 7.48
CA MET A 174 1.86 -4.78 8.79
C MET A 174 1.72 -6.30 8.76
N ALA A 175 2.16 -6.92 7.66
CA ALA A 175 2.13 -8.38 7.47
C ALA A 175 2.82 -9.14 8.61
N ASP A 176 3.82 -8.54 9.25
CA ASP A 176 4.50 -9.09 10.42
C ASP A 176 3.61 -9.28 11.65
N LEU A 177 2.38 -8.74 11.66
CA LEU A 177 1.42 -8.92 12.75
C LEU A 177 0.43 -10.08 12.53
N PHE A 178 0.32 -10.61 11.31
CA PHE A 178 -0.67 -11.63 10.95
C PHE A 178 -0.12 -12.79 10.10
N CYS A 179 1.11 -12.70 9.63
CA CYS A 179 1.72 -13.65 8.72
C CYS A 179 3.20 -13.88 9.09
N ASP A 180 3.70 -15.10 8.88
CA ASP A 180 5.14 -15.38 8.93
C ASP A 180 5.80 -14.75 7.69
N ILE A 181 6.41 -13.59 7.90
CA ILE A 181 6.99 -12.78 6.83
C ILE A 181 8.24 -13.40 6.21
N ASP A 182 8.99 -14.21 6.96
CA ASP A 182 10.25 -14.79 6.48
C ASP A 182 9.97 -16.02 5.61
N THR A 183 9.08 -16.89 6.06
CA THR A 183 8.59 -18.01 5.24
C THR A 183 7.91 -17.50 3.98
N THR A 184 7.03 -16.48 4.10
CA THR A 184 6.31 -15.91 2.96
C THR A 184 7.26 -15.26 1.96
N ALA A 185 8.24 -14.47 2.43
CA ALA A 185 9.23 -13.86 1.56
C ALA A 185 10.15 -14.88 0.88
N THR A 186 10.53 -15.94 1.60
CA THR A 186 11.38 -17.02 1.06
C THR A 186 10.65 -17.77 -0.05
N ASN A 187 9.41 -18.18 0.21
CA ASN A 187 8.57 -18.84 -0.80
C ASN A 187 8.36 -17.94 -2.02
N LEU A 188 8.09 -16.65 -1.81
CA LEU A 188 7.92 -15.69 -2.89
C LEU A 188 9.20 -15.52 -3.74
N LYS A 189 10.37 -15.44 -3.10
CA LYS A 189 11.66 -15.38 -3.82
C LYS A 189 11.92 -16.66 -4.61
N GLN A 190 11.67 -17.82 -4.01
CA GLN A 190 11.85 -19.10 -4.69
C GLN A 190 10.92 -19.22 -5.90
N ASP A 191 9.64 -18.90 -5.71
CA ASP A 191 8.65 -18.91 -6.78
C ASP A 191 9.07 -17.93 -7.90
N TYR A 192 9.47 -16.70 -7.55
CA TYR A 192 9.86 -15.68 -8.53
C TYR A 192 11.15 -16.00 -9.30
N LEU A 193 12.15 -16.61 -8.65
CA LEU A 193 13.45 -16.89 -9.26
C LEU A 193 13.50 -18.22 -10.02
N TYR A 194 12.74 -19.24 -9.58
CA TYR A 194 12.94 -20.63 -10.03
C TYR A 194 11.68 -21.30 -10.57
N SER A 195 10.51 -20.64 -10.52
CA SER A 195 9.26 -21.20 -11.04
C SER A 195 8.69 -20.35 -12.18
N ASN A 196 7.75 -20.92 -12.94
CA ASN A 196 6.87 -20.14 -13.82
C ASN A 196 5.92 -19.30 -12.96
N PHE A 197 6.46 -18.30 -12.27
CA PHE A 197 5.70 -17.46 -11.34
C PHE A 197 4.55 -16.78 -12.08
N LYS A 198 3.33 -17.03 -11.61
CA LYS A 198 2.13 -16.41 -12.14
C LYS A 198 1.54 -15.49 -11.08
N TRP A 199 1.48 -14.19 -11.39
CA TRP A 199 0.86 -13.17 -10.55
C TRP A 199 -0.57 -13.53 -10.15
N TYR A 200 -1.32 -14.20 -11.04
CA TYR A 200 -2.65 -14.74 -10.75
C TYR A 200 -2.63 -15.70 -9.54
N ASN A 201 -1.73 -16.68 -9.53
CA ASN A 201 -1.63 -17.66 -8.44
C ASN A 201 -1.22 -16.98 -7.12
N TYR A 202 -0.37 -15.96 -7.19
CA TYR A 202 -0.02 -15.16 -6.01
C TYR A 202 -1.24 -14.39 -5.49
N LYS A 203 -1.95 -13.67 -6.37
CA LYS A 203 -3.19 -12.94 -6.02
C LYS A 203 -4.19 -13.89 -5.36
N GLU A 204 -4.44 -15.07 -5.93
CA GLU A 204 -5.39 -16.05 -5.40
C GLU A 204 -5.02 -16.51 -3.99
N LYS A 205 -3.74 -16.80 -3.74
CA LYS A 205 -3.25 -17.13 -2.38
C LYS A 205 -3.49 -15.99 -1.39
N ILE A 206 -3.22 -14.73 -1.78
CA ILE A 206 -3.44 -13.57 -0.92
C ILE A 206 -4.93 -13.34 -0.68
N LEU A 207 -5.75 -13.49 -1.72
CA LEU A 207 -7.20 -13.34 -1.66
C LEU A 207 -7.80 -14.30 -0.63
N LEU A 208 -7.50 -15.60 -0.76
CA LEU A 208 -8.07 -16.65 0.10
C LEU A 208 -7.60 -16.52 1.56
N ASN A 209 -6.35 -16.13 1.79
CA ASN A 209 -5.79 -16.07 3.14
C ASN A 209 -6.12 -14.79 3.91
N PHE A 210 -6.21 -13.64 3.22
CA PHE A 210 -6.25 -12.34 3.89
C PHE A 210 -7.40 -11.42 3.45
N PHE A 211 -8.07 -11.70 2.34
CA PHE A 211 -9.16 -10.89 1.80
C PHE A 211 -10.46 -11.70 1.59
N SER A 212 -10.55 -12.90 2.16
CA SER A 212 -11.72 -13.79 2.03
C SER A 212 -13.03 -13.12 2.47
N ASP A 213 -12.93 -12.20 3.43
CA ASP A 213 -14.06 -11.44 3.97
C ASP A 213 -14.63 -10.37 3.03
N VAL A 214 -13.94 -10.08 1.92
CA VAL A 214 -14.35 -9.09 0.92
C VAL A 214 -14.24 -9.63 -0.51
N ILE A 215 -14.14 -10.95 -0.67
CA ILE A 215 -13.99 -11.60 -1.99
C ILE A 215 -15.13 -11.21 -2.94
N ASP A 216 -16.38 -11.25 -2.48
CA ASP A 216 -17.55 -10.89 -3.29
C ASP A 216 -17.50 -9.43 -3.77
N ILE A 217 -16.93 -8.53 -2.97
CA ILE A 217 -16.80 -7.11 -3.32
C ILE A 217 -15.72 -6.95 -4.39
N ILE A 218 -14.59 -7.66 -4.25
CA ILE A 218 -13.49 -7.66 -5.22
C ILE A 218 -13.96 -8.25 -6.55
N ASP A 219 -14.60 -9.42 -6.53
CA ASP A 219 -15.08 -10.11 -7.73
C ASP A 219 -16.09 -9.26 -8.50
N LYS A 220 -17.02 -8.61 -7.78
CA LYS A 220 -17.99 -7.70 -8.39
C LYS A 220 -17.32 -6.50 -9.05
N TYR A 221 -16.30 -5.92 -8.42
CA TYR A 221 -15.57 -4.78 -8.97
C TYR A 221 -14.71 -5.20 -10.17
N ASP A 222 -13.99 -6.32 -10.06
CA ASP A 222 -13.14 -6.87 -11.12
C ASP A 222 -13.93 -7.28 -12.36
N TYR A 223 -15.18 -7.76 -12.20
CA TYR A 223 -16.05 -8.13 -13.31
C TYR A 223 -16.28 -6.97 -14.31
N ASN A 224 -16.35 -5.73 -13.82
CA ASN A 224 -16.59 -4.55 -14.64
C ASN A 224 -15.29 -3.91 -15.18
N ARG A 225 -14.13 -4.55 -14.96
CA ARG A 225 -12.82 -3.99 -15.30
C ARG A 225 -12.11 -4.79 -16.38
N HIS A 226 -11.29 -4.09 -17.15
CA HIS A 226 -10.38 -4.70 -18.11
C HIS A 226 -9.24 -5.45 -17.42
N LEU A 227 -8.73 -4.89 -16.32
CA LEU A 227 -7.67 -5.48 -15.51
C LEU A 227 -8.14 -5.61 -14.06
N PRO A 228 -8.03 -6.82 -13.48
CA PRO A 228 -8.46 -7.06 -12.12
C PRO A 228 -7.50 -6.39 -11.12
N ILE A 229 -8.01 -5.99 -9.95
CA ILE A 229 -7.22 -5.53 -8.82
C ILE A 229 -6.17 -6.59 -8.49
N GLN A 230 -4.96 -6.16 -8.15
CA GLN A 230 -3.95 -7.02 -7.56
C GLN A 230 -3.88 -6.84 -6.05
N LEU A 231 -3.63 -7.93 -5.34
CA LEU A 231 -3.59 -7.96 -3.89
C LEU A 231 -2.20 -8.34 -3.42
N PHE A 232 -1.71 -7.63 -2.42
CA PHE A 232 -0.39 -7.84 -1.84
C PHE A 232 -0.46 -7.79 -0.32
N VAL A 233 0.47 -8.49 0.32
CA VAL A 233 0.84 -8.24 1.71
C VAL A 233 2.18 -7.51 1.72
N THR A 234 2.31 -6.51 2.58
CA THR A 234 3.52 -5.70 2.68
C THR A 234 3.88 -5.45 4.15
N THR A 235 5.16 -5.22 4.39
CA THR A 235 5.68 -4.80 5.69
C THR A 235 7.03 -4.13 5.47
N TYR A 236 7.37 -3.17 6.31
CA TYR A 236 8.70 -2.58 6.30
C TYR A 236 9.78 -3.52 6.84
N ARG A 237 9.40 -4.59 7.55
CA ARG A 237 10.34 -5.53 8.20
C ARG A 237 10.96 -6.55 7.26
N ASN A 238 10.41 -6.72 6.05
CA ASN A 238 10.96 -7.64 5.06
C ASN A 238 11.04 -6.94 3.69
N ARG A 239 12.26 -6.71 3.20
CA ARG A 239 12.49 -5.99 1.95
C ARG A 239 11.79 -6.63 0.76
N THR A 240 11.68 -7.96 0.72
CA THR A 240 11.00 -8.68 -0.37
C THR A 240 9.53 -8.30 -0.44
N LEU A 241 8.84 -8.30 0.70
CA LEU A 241 7.41 -7.99 0.79
C LEU A 241 7.16 -6.49 0.60
N LEU A 242 8.11 -5.64 1.02
CA LEU A 242 8.09 -4.20 0.72
C LEU A 242 8.18 -3.92 -0.78
N GLU A 243 9.05 -4.66 -1.50
CA GLU A 243 9.37 -4.40 -2.90
C GLU A 243 8.42 -5.06 -3.90
N ILE A 244 7.79 -6.19 -3.55
CA ILE A 244 7.00 -6.97 -4.51
C ILE A 244 5.89 -6.20 -5.23
N PRO A 245 5.13 -5.27 -4.60
CA PRO A 245 4.12 -4.49 -5.32
C PRO A 245 4.73 -3.59 -6.40
N TRP A 246 5.94 -3.08 -6.16
CA TRP A 246 6.68 -2.25 -7.12
C TRP A 246 7.28 -3.07 -8.26
N ILE A 247 7.76 -4.28 -7.96
CA ILE A 247 8.22 -5.24 -8.97
C ILE A 247 7.07 -5.59 -9.92
N TYR A 248 5.87 -5.83 -9.39
CA TYR A 248 4.67 -5.99 -10.21
C TYR A 248 4.44 -4.76 -11.09
N LEU A 249 4.37 -3.56 -10.50
CA LEU A 249 4.11 -2.33 -11.26
C LEU A 249 5.15 -2.07 -12.35
N GLY A 250 6.44 -2.29 -12.08
CA GLY A 250 7.50 -2.14 -13.08
C GLY A 250 7.43 -3.14 -14.24
N GLY A 251 6.83 -4.31 -14.01
CA GLY A 251 6.60 -5.33 -15.03
C GLY A 251 5.40 -5.06 -15.94
N TYR A 252 4.43 -4.27 -15.49
CA TYR A 252 3.15 -4.06 -16.19
C TYR A 252 2.87 -2.61 -16.63
N LEU A 253 3.68 -1.64 -16.19
CA LEU A 253 3.68 -0.26 -16.66
C LEU A 253 4.84 -0.03 -17.63
#